data_AF-A0A7C5KU45-F1
#
_entry.id   AF-A0A7C5KU45-F1
#
_cell.length_a   1.000
_cell.length_b   1.000
_cell.length_c   1.000
_cell.angle_alpha   90.00
_cell.angle_beta   90.00
_cell.angle_gamma   90.00
#
_symmetry.space_group_name_H-M   'P 1'
#
loop_
_entity.id
_entity.type
_entity.pdbx_description
1 polymer ?
#
loop_
_entity_poly.entity_id
_entity_poly.type
_entity_poly.pdbx_seq_one_letter_code
_entity_poly.pdbx_strand_id
1 'polypeptide(L)'
;MQIAFYAPLKAPGHPVPSGDRTMARLLIKALEAAGHEVQTVSTLRSFSQSPDMQAISAKAESEAKAIMDRWADKPADLWFSYHPYYKAPDLIGPIVANHYGLPVATAEASLSAKHETGIWRARHEQVRRFVSGAKINFC
;
A
#
# COMPACT_ATOMS: atom_id res chain seq x y z
N MET A 1 2.42 12.11 -14.58
CA MET A 1 1.33 11.26 -14.04
C MET A 1 1.20 11.56 -12.57
N GLN A 2 -0.03 11.49 -12.06
CA GLN A 2 -0.36 11.52 -10.64
C GLN A 2 -0.21 10.12 -10.05
N ILE A 3 0.73 9.95 -9.12
CA ILE A 3 0.97 8.70 -8.41
C ILE A 3 0.45 8.80 -6.98
N ALA A 4 -0.50 7.94 -6.65
CA ALA A 4 -0.99 7.74 -5.29
C ALA A 4 -0.04 6.79 -4.55
N PHE A 5 0.79 7.33 -3.66
CA PHE A 5 1.78 6.58 -2.90
C PHE A 5 1.24 6.18 -1.51
N TYR A 6 1.37 4.91 -1.16
CA TYR A 6 1.01 4.39 0.16
C TYR A 6 2.06 3.41 0.68
N ALA A 7 2.37 3.50 1.98
CA ALA A 7 3.33 2.66 2.67
C ALA A 7 2.70 2.08 3.96
N PRO A 8 2.07 0.89 3.90
CA PRO A 8 1.32 0.30 5.02
C PRO A 8 2.14 0.07 6.30
N LEU A 9 3.45 -0.13 6.18
CA LEU A 9 4.34 -0.38 7.32
C LEU A 9 4.78 0.92 8.02
N LYS A 10 5.42 1.84 7.29
CA LYS A 10 5.73 3.20 7.76
C LYS A 10 5.63 4.22 6.63
N ALA A 11 4.73 5.17 6.83
CA ALA A 11 4.61 6.33 5.95
C ALA A 11 5.93 7.14 5.88
N PRO A 12 6.19 7.86 4.77
CA PRO A 12 7.36 8.73 4.63
C PRO A 12 7.49 9.75 5.77
N GLY A 13 6.37 10.25 6.30
CA GLY A 13 6.30 11.19 7.42
C GLY A 13 6.40 10.57 8.81
N HIS A 14 6.58 9.24 8.95
CA HIS A 14 6.52 8.56 10.25
C HIS A 14 7.56 9.14 11.24
N PRO A 15 7.16 9.48 12.48
CA PRO A 15 8.01 10.23 13.41
C PRO A 15 9.27 9.45 13.81
N VAL A 16 9.14 8.14 14.00
CA VAL A 16 10.27 7.25 14.34
C VAL A 16 11.15 7.00 13.12
N PRO A 17 12.45 7.37 13.15
CA PRO A 17 13.39 7.08 12.07
C PRO A 17 13.57 5.58 11.84
N SER A 18 13.75 5.19 10.58
CA SER A 18 14.10 3.82 10.18
C SER A 18 14.44 3.78 8.69
N GLY A 19 15.18 2.75 8.27
CA GLY A 19 15.45 2.47 6.86
C GLY A 19 14.18 2.49 6.00
N ASP A 20 13.08 1.89 6.50
CA ASP A 20 11.81 1.83 5.77
C ASP A 20 11.24 3.20 5.36
N ARG A 21 11.13 4.14 6.31
CA ARG A 21 10.72 5.52 5.99
C ARG A 21 11.71 6.22 5.06
N THR A 22 13.01 5.94 5.20
CA THR A 22 14.04 6.55 4.34
C THR A 22 13.89 6.06 2.92
N MET A 23 13.70 4.75 2.72
CA MET A 23 13.42 4.13 1.43
C MET A 23 12.14 4.67 0.80
N ALA A 24 11.04 4.79 1.56
CA ALA A 24 9.80 5.40 1.08
C ALA A 24 10.03 6.83 0.52
N ARG A 25 10.83 7.66 1.21
CA ARG A 25 11.19 9.00 0.73
C ARG A 25 12.08 8.97 -0.52
N LEU A 26 13.00 8.02 -0.61
CA LEU A 26 13.88 7.88 -1.77
C LEU A 26 13.10 7.42 -3.00
N LEU A 27 12.14 6.50 -2.83
CA LEU A 27 11.22 6.07 -3.89
C LEU A 27 10.39 7.25 -4.41
N ILE A 28 9.80 8.04 -3.51
CA ILE A 28 9.06 9.25 -3.88
C ILE A 28 9.96 10.19 -4.70
N LYS A 29 11.16 10.50 -4.19
CA LYS A 29 12.12 11.37 -4.89
C LYS A 29 12.53 10.84 -6.26
N ALA A 30 12.69 9.52 -6.40
CA ALA A 30 13.05 8.91 -7.67
C ALA A 30 11.92 9.03 -8.70
N LEU A 31 10.68 8.80 -8.28
CA LEU A 31 9.48 8.97 -9.12
C LEU A 31 9.29 10.45 -9.51
N GLU A 32 9.51 11.38 -8.59
CA GLU A 32 9.47 12.83 -8.86
C GLU A 32 10.58 13.25 -9.85
N ALA A 33 11.80 12.74 -9.67
CA ALA A 33 12.91 12.99 -10.59
C ALA A 33 12.65 12.44 -12.00
N ALA A 34 11.80 11.42 -12.12
CA ALA A 34 11.32 10.90 -13.40
C ALA A 34 10.17 11.73 -14.02
N GLY A 35 9.78 12.85 -13.41
CA GLY A 35 8.73 13.74 -13.92
C GLY A 35 7.30 13.34 -13.53
N HIS A 36 7.14 12.53 -12.49
CA HIS A 36 5.82 12.23 -11.91
C HIS A 36 5.52 13.16 -10.73
N GLU A 37 4.24 13.40 -10.46
CA GLU A 37 3.80 14.06 -9.24
C GLU A 37 3.28 12.97 -8.30
N VAL A 38 3.80 12.94 -7.07
CA VAL A 38 3.61 11.83 -6.14
C VAL A 38 2.95 12.35 -4.88
N GLN A 39 1.78 11.83 -4.55
CA GLN A 39 1.05 12.19 -3.34
C GLN A 39 1.04 11.00 -2.37
N THR A 40 1.48 11.23 -1.13
CA THR A 40 1.19 10.26 -0.05
C THR A 40 -0.29 10.35 0.32
N VAL A 41 -1.08 9.35 -0.03
CA VAL A 41 -2.56 9.42 0.05
C VAL A 41 -3.12 8.98 1.40
N SER A 42 -2.35 8.23 2.17
CA SER A 42 -2.72 7.85 3.53
C SER A 42 -1.49 7.65 4.41
N THR A 43 -1.69 7.86 5.72
CA THR A 43 -0.73 7.54 6.77
C THR A 43 -1.20 6.40 7.67
N LEU A 44 -2.35 5.78 7.37
CA LEU A 44 -2.88 4.64 8.12
C LEU A 44 -1.86 3.50 8.11
N ARG A 45 -1.35 3.15 9.28
CA ARG A 45 -0.43 2.02 9.45
C ARG A 45 -1.24 0.74 9.67
N SER A 46 -1.09 -0.23 8.77
CA SER A 46 -1.83 -1.51 8.82
C SER A 46 -1.07 -2.64 9.53
N PHE A 47 0.08 -2.34 10.12
CA PHE A 47 0.88 -3.31 10.86
C PHE A 47 0.12 -3.91 12.06
N SER A 48 0.10 -5.24 12.15
CA SER A 48 -0.39 -5.98 13.31
C SER A 48 0.58 -7.09 13.73
N GLN A 49 0.69 -7.31 15.04
CA GLN A 49 1.39 -8.46 15.61
C GLN A 49 0.49 -9.72 15.63
N SER A 50 -0.81 -9.57 15.38
CA SER A 50 -1.83 -10.62 15.34
C SER A 50 -2.48 -10.71 13.95
N PRO A 51 -2.92 -11.90 13.49
CA PRO A 51 -3.66 -12.03 12.24
C PRO A 51 -5.06 -11.39 12.29
N ASP A 52 -5.56 -11.10 13.50
CA ASP A 52 -6.77 -10.30 13.68
C ASP A 52 -6.47 -8.84 13.34
N MET A 53 -7.14 -8.37 12.29
CA MET A 53 -7.03 -7.02 11.76
C MET A 53 -8.40 -6.37 11.61
N GLN A 54 -9.47 -6.89 12.22
CA GLN A 54 -10.84 -6.40 11.98
C GLN A 54 -10.96 -4.88 12.21
N ALA A 55 -10.41 -4.38 13.32
CA ALA A 55 -10.41 -2.96 13.64
C ALA A 55 -9.56 -2.12 12.65
N ILE A 56 -8.47 -2.67 12.12
CA ILE A 56 -7.62 -1.98 11.13
C ILE A 56 -8.29 -1.99 9.76
N SER A 57 -8.95 -3.10 9.37
CA SER A 57 -9.73 -3.19 8.14
C SER A 57 -10.86 -2.17 8.10
N ALA A 58 -11.62 -2.01 9.20
CA ALA A 58 -12.68 -1.00 9.26
C ALA A 58 -12.15 0.45 9.10
N LYS A 59 -10.95 0.73 9.66
CA LYS A 59 -10.26 2.01 9.44
C LYS A 59 -9.81 2.17 7.99
N ALA A 60 -9.29 1.10 7.38
CA ALA A 60 -8.86 1.13 5.98
C ALA A 60 -10.04 1.33 5.02
N GLU A 61 -11.20 0.72 5.29
CA GLU A 61 -12.44 0.95 4.54
C GLU A 61 -12.91 2.40 4.64
N SER A 62 -12.87 2.97 5.85
CA SER A 62 -13.21 4.38 6.08
C SER A 62 -12.26 5.32 5.35
N GLU A 63 -10.96 5.04 5.40
CA GLU A 63 -9.92 5.80 4.71
C GLU A 63 -10.05 5.68 3.19
N ALA A 64 -10.33 4.49 2.66
CA ALA A 64 -10.58 4.28 1.24
C ALA A 64 -11.80 5.09 0.78
N LYS A 65 -12.89 5.10 1.56
CA LYS A 65 -14.05 5.95 1.29
C LYS A 65 -13.68 7.42 1.28
N ALA A 66 -12.92 7.90 2.26
CA ALA A 66 -12.47 9.29 2.30
C ALA A 66 -11.57 9.68 1.10
N ILE A 67 -10.74 8.75 0.61
CA ILE A 67 -9.94 8.95 -0.61
C ILE A 67 -10.86 9.04 -1.84
N MET A 68 -11.79 8.10 -2.00
CA MET A 68 -12.75 8.11 -3.12
C MET A 68 -13.62 9.37 -3.12
N ASP A 69 -14.14 9.77 -1.95
CA ASP A 69 -14.96 10.99 -1.82
C ASP A 69 -14.14 12.26 -2.18
N ARG A 70 -12.84 12.29 -1.83
CA ARG A 70 -11.95 13.42 -2.16
C ARG A 70 -11.57 13.48 -3.65
N TRP A 71 -11.34 12.32 -4.26
CA TRP A 71 -10.95 12.23 -5.66
C TRP A 71 -12.15 12.46 -6.59
N ALA A 72 -13.35 12.00 -6.20
CA ALA A 72 -14.56 12.05 -7.01
C ALA A 72 -14.25 11.59 -8.45
N ASP A 73 -14.31 12.50 -9.43
CA ASP A 73 -14.07 12.19 -10.85
C ASP A 73 -12.62 12.44 -11.32
N LYS A 74 -11.70 12.78 -10.41
CA LYS A 74 -10.30 13.08 -10.70
C LYS A 74 -9.35 12.17 -9.91
N PRO A 75 -9.33 10.85 -10.19
CA PRO A 75 -8.42 9.93 -9.52
C PRO A 75 -6.97 10.15 -9.95
N ALA A 76 -6.04 9.56 -9.18
CA ALA A 76 -4.65 9.40 -9.62
C ALA A 76 -4.56 8.45 -10.83
N ASP A 77 -3.42 8.48 -11.53
CA ASP A 77 -3.17 7.61 -12.69
C ASP A 77 -2.69 6.21 -12.28
N LEU A 78 -2.09 6.08 -11.08
CA LEU A 78 -1.48 4.84 -10.60
C LEU A 78 -1.49 4.77 -9.06
N TRP A 79 -1.76 3.58 -8.53
CA TRP A 79 -1.56 3.28 -7.11
C TRP A 79 -0.20 2.62 -6.89
N PHE A 80 0.65 3.23 -6.07
CA PHE A 80 1.98 2.73 -5.71
C PHE A 80 2.00 2.28 -4.25
N SER A 81 2.20 0.98 -4.01
CA SER A 81 2.24 0.39 -2.67
C SER A 81 3.67 -0.04 -2.29
N TYR A 82 4.24 0.58 -1.27
CA TYR A 82 5.59 0.28 -0.80
C TYR A 82 5.58 -0.62 0.46
N HIS A 83 6.34 -1.71 0.38
CA HIS A 83 6.55 -2.71 1.42
C HIS A 83 5.28 -3.41 1.95
N PRO A 84 4.31 -3.81 1.11
CA PRO A 84 3.17 -4.60 1.58
C PRO A 84 3.62 -6.01 1.95
N TYR A 85 3.19 -6.49 3.13
CA TYR A 85 3.45 -7.86 3.57
C TYR A 85 2.39 -8.37 4.55
N TYR A 86 2.40 -9.66 4.87
CA TYR A 86 1.32 -10.32 5.61
C TYR A 86 0.99 -9.71 7.00
N LYS A 87 1.92 -8.97 7.64
CA LYS A 87 1.63 -8.23 8.88
C LYS A 87 1.27 -6.77 8.67
N ALA A 88 1.62 -6.18 7.54
CA ALA A 88 1.21 -4.82 7.15
C ALA A 88 0.73 -4.83 5.69
N PRO A 89 -0.41 -5.48 5.41
CA PRO A 89 -0.95 -5.54 4.06
C PRO A 89 -1.41 -4.15 3.61
N ASP A 90 -1.41 -3.91 2.30
CA ASP A 90 -2.15 -2.78 1.76
C ASP A 90 -3.66 -3.09 1.81
N LEU A 91 -4.36 -2.48 2.76
CA LEU A 91 -5.80 -2.67 2.95
C LEU A 91 -6.64 -1.60 2.23
N ILE A 92 -6.01 -0.55 1.71
CA ILE A 92 -6.69 0.59 1.07
C ILE A 92 -6.61 0.45 -0.46
N GLY A 93 -5.41 0.16 -0.97
CA GLY A 93 -5.09 0.08 -2.38
C GLY A 93 -6.02 -0.85 -3.17
N PRO A 94 -6.29 -2.09 -2.73
CA PRO A 94 -7.24 -2.95 -3.43
C PRO A 94 -8.63 -2.34 -3.57
N ILE A 95 -9.10 -1.57 -2.58
CA ILE A 95 -10.44 -0.96 -2.61
C ILE A 95 -10.45 0.19 -3.63
N VAL A 96 -9.51 1.13 -3.49
CA VAL A 96 -9.45 2.34 -4.32
C VAL A 96 -9.08 2.01 -5.77
N ALA A 97 -8.08 1.16 -5.98
CA ALA A 97 -7.63 0.79 -7.31
C ALA A 97 -8.72 0.02 -8.08
N ASN A 98 -9.46 -0.87 -7.43
CA ASN A 98 -10.57 -1.57 -8.08
C ASN A 98 -11.73 -0.62 -8.42
N HIS A 99 -12.04 0.36 -7.57
CA HIS A 99 -13.12 1.32 -7.81
C HIS A 99 -12.86 2.16 -9.07
N TYR A 100 -11.63 2.66 -9.23
CA TYR A 100 -11.26 3.54 -10.34
C TYR A 100 -10.61 2.81 -11.52
N GLY A 101 -10.38 1.49 -11.43
CA GLY A 101 -9.67 0.72 -12.44
C GLY A 101 -8.19 1.09 -12.58
N LEU A 102 -7.54 1.51 -11.48
CA LEU A 102 -6.16 1.99 -11.52
C LEU A 102 -5.16 0.84 -11.70
N PRO A 103 -4.11 1.03 -12.51
CA PRO A 103 -2.95 0.16 -12.45
C PRO A 103 -2.28 0.27 -11.08
N VAL A 104 -1.84 -0.88 -10.57
CA VAL A 104 -1.08 -0.97 -9.31
C VAL A 104 0.38 -1.24 -9.63
N ALA A 105 1.29 -0.51 -8.98
CA ALA A 105 2.69 -0.89 -8.84
C ALA A 105 3.01 -1.17 -7.37
N THR A 106 3.89 -2.14 -7.11
CA THR A 106 4.42 -2.37 -5.76
C THR A 106 5.92 -2.25 -5.73
N ALA A 107 6.49 -1.95 -4.57
CA ALA A 107 7.93 -2.04 -4.33
C ALA A 107 8.22 -2.71 -2.99
N GLU A 108 9.23 -3.57 -2.94
CA GLU A 108 9.66 -4.35 -1.78
C GLU A 108 8.52 -5.18 -1.16
N ALA A 109 7.68 -5.77 -2.00
CA ALA A 109 6.57 -6.60 -1.53
C ALA A 109 7.10 -7.92 -0.97
N SER A 110 6.78 -8.24 0.28
CA SER A 110 7.30 -9.47 0.92
C SER A 110 6.30 -10.61 0.87
N LEU A 111 6.63 -11.63 0.08
CA LEU A 111 5.95 -12.91 0.00
C LEU A 111 6.89 -14.02 0.48
N SER A 112 6.39 -14.93 1.32
CA SER A 112 7.19 -16.01 1.88
C SER A 112 6.34 -17.26 2.03
N ALA A 113 6.80 -18.35 1.42
CA ALA A 113 6.13 -19.66 1.47
C ALA A 113 5.85 -20.15 2.91
N LYS A 114 6.63 -19.67 3.90
CA LYS A 114 6.42 -19.93 5.33
C LYS A 114 5.06 -19.47 5.85
N HIS A 115 4.37 -18.58 5.13
CA HIS A 115 3.07 -18.03 5.53
C HIS A 115 1.93 -18.49 4.62
N GLU A 116 2.16 -19.45 3.73
CA GLU A 116 1.09 -20.11 2.96
C GLU A 116 0.24 -21.03 3.83
N THR A 117 0.73 -21.40 5.01
CA THR A 117 0.02 -22.18 6.02
C THR A 117 0.01 -21.44 7.38
N GLY A 118 -0.77 -21.96 8.33
CA GLY A 118 -0.85 -21.39 9.69
C GLY A 118 -1.67 -20.11 9.80
N ILE A 119 -1.53 -19.42 10.94
CA ILE A 119 -2.43 -18.33 11.36
C ILE A 119 -2.39 -17.10 10.44
N TRP A 120 -1.32 -16.93 9.66
CA TRP A 120 -1.13 -15.80 8.75
C TRP A 120 -1.61 -16.07 7.32
N ARG A 121 -2.02 -17.31 7.01
CA ARG A 121 -2.38 -17.74 5.65
C ARG A 121 -3.32 -16.80 4.94
N ALA A 122 -4.42 -16.40 5.59
CA ALA A 122 -5.42 -15.54 4.98
C ALA A 122 -4.84 -14.17 4.58
N ARG A 123 -3.97 -13.59 5.42
CA ARG A 123 -3.33 -12.29 5.16
C ARG A 123 -2.23 -12.40 4.12
N HIS A 124 -1.43 -13.45 4.17
CA HIS A 124 -0.45 -13.74 3.14
C HIS A 124 -1.11 -13.90 1.77
N GLU A 125 -2.22 -14.64 1.69
CA GLU A 125 -2.98 -14.81 0.46
C GLU A 125 -3.54 -13.49 -0.07
N GLN A 126 -4.03 -12.61 0.81
CA GLN A 126 -4.49 -11.27 0.43
C GLN A 126 -3.37 -10.46 -0.23
N VAL A 127 -2.18 -10.41 0.39
CA VAL A 127 -1.02 -9.71 -0.17
C VAL A 127 -0.57 -10.36 -1.47
N ARG A 128 -0.49 -11.70 -1.52
CA ARG A 128 -0.11 -12.44 -2.72
C ARG A 128 -1.01 -12.10 -3.90
N ARG A 129 -2.33 -12.04 -3.71
CA ARG A 129 -3.28 -11.64 -4.76
C ARG A 129 -3.06 -10.21 -5.22
N PHE A 130 -2.88 -9.27 -4.29
CA PHE A 130 -2.63 -7.87 -4.62
C PHE A 130 -1.34 -7.69 -5.44
N VAL A 131 -0.24 -8.30 -4.98
CA VAL A 131 1.08 -8.25 -5.66
C VAL A 131 1.04 -8.96 -7.01
N SER A 132 0.34 -10.09 -7.12
CA SER A 132 0.20 -10.83 -8.39
C SER A 132 -0.66 -10.08 -9.41
N GLY A 133 -1.60 -9.24 -8.95
CA GLY A 133 -2.43 -8.40 -9.81
C GLY A 133 -1.79 -7.06 -10.20
N ALA A 134 -0.67 -6.69 -9.56
CA ALA A 134 0.05 -5.47 -9.89
C ALA A 134 0.65 -5.54 -11.30
N LYS A 135 0.64 -4.41 -12.01
CA LYS A 135 1.23 -4.28 -13.34
C LYS A 135 2.75 -4.40 -13.29
N ILE A 136 3.36 -3.90 -12.22
CA ILE A 136 4.81 -3.91 -12.00
C ILE A 136 5.08 -4.14 -10.50
N ASN A 137 6.10 -4.95 -10.20
CA ASN A 137 6.61 -5.18 -8.85
C ASN A 137 8.11 -4.88 -8.83
N PHE A 138 8.55 -3.96 -7.98
CA PHE A 138 9.94 -3.53 -7.82
C PHE A 138 10.55 -4.14 -6.56
N CYS A 139 11.24 -5.27 -6.69
CA CYS A 139 11.85 -6.04 -5.60
C CYS A 139 10.88 -6.54 -4.51
#